data_AF-A0A2W4Q886-F1
#
_entry.id   AF-A0A2W4Q886-F1
#
_cell.length_a   1.000
_cell.length_b   1.000
_cell.length_c   1.000
_cell.angle_alpha   90.00
_cell.angle_beta   90.00
_cell.angle_gamma   90.00
#
_symmetry.space_group_name_H-M   'P 1'
#
loop_
_entity.id
_entity.type
_entity.pdbx_description
1 polymer ?
#
loop_
_entity_poly.entity_id
_entity_poly.type
_entity_poly.pdbx_seq_one_letter_code
_entity_poly.pdbx_strand_id
1 'polypeptide(L)'
;MRARMLMAFLLLAAGATTGWSAERACEQSESTVTSSPKGRFAASVQHQVCETDGGGVAAAVTVFVGEAAAPLKGERVVAVAVPRTRDEWPLAVWRDETSLEVWVPNLAKVLDARTAWRDVKVTLKYCGDDPALRERVAGHEEELRRWREAMTRWAEARRTDPEGAGPRPRRPDDPPKTSRPCTEADIAGGT
;
A
#
# COMPACT_ATOMS: atom_id res chain seq x y z
N MET A 1 58.83 45.14 -7.55
CA MET A 1 57.93 44.33 -8.41
C MET A 1 56.70 43.97 -7.59
N ARG A 2 55.52 44.17 -8.17
CA ARG A 2 54.24 44.40 -7.48
C ARG A 2 53.62 43.13 -6.88
N ALA A 3 52.86 43.37 -5.80
CA ALA A 3 52.30 42.42 -4.85
C ALA A 3 51.38 41.35 -5.46
N ARG A 4 51.47 40.15 -4.89
CA ARG A 4 50.57 39.00 -5.11
C ARG A 4 49.15 39.37 -4.67
N MET A 5 48.23 39.39 -5.61
CA MET A 5 46.81 39.62 -5.39
C MET A 5 46.17 38.32 -4.89
N LEU A 6 45.68 38.34 -3.64
CA LEU A 6 44.82 37.29 -3.09
C LEU A 6 43.53 37.20 -3.90
N MET A 7 43.18 36.00 -4.34
CA MET A 7 41.87 35.70 -4.91
C MET A 7 41.13 34.78 -3.95
N ALA A 8 40.45 35.40 -2.99
CA ALA A 8 39.35 34.77 -2.27
C ALA A 8 38.09 35.04 -3.10
N PHE A 9 37.49 34.01 -3.69
CA PHE A 9 36.13 34.09 -4.20
C PHE A 9 35.29 32.97 -3.62
N LEU A 10 34.14 33.40 -3.13
CA LEU A 10 33.23 32.74 -2.22
C LEU A 10 32.59 31.46 -2.80
N LEU A 11 32.33 30.57 -1.85
CA LEU A 11 31.28 29.55 -1.86
C LEU A 11 29.95 30.08 -2.44
N LEU A 12 29.44 29.40 -3.46
CA LEU A 12 28.00 29.25 -3.71
C LEU A 12 27.73 27.78 -4.00
N ALA A 13 27.64 27.02 -2.92
CA ALA A 13 26.94 25.75 -2.88
C ALA A 13 25.43 26.05 -3.02
N ALA A 14 24.95 26.23 -4.25
CA ALA A 14 23.54 26.05 -4.56
C ALA A 14 23.40 24.62 -5.07
N GLY A 15 23.51 23.67 -4.14
CA GLY A 15 23.05 22.31 -4.38
C GLY A 15 21.58 22.41 -4.77
N ALA A 16 21.28 22.07 -6.02
CA ALA A 16 19.94 21.72 -6.42
C ALA A 16 19.57 20.43 -5.69
N THR A 17 19.21 20.55 -4.41
CA THR A 17 18.31 19.57 -3.83
C THR A 17 17.00 19.77 -4.57
N THR A 18 16.82 19.03 -5.65
CA THR A 18 15.49 18.62 -6.10
C THR A 18 14.87 17.86 -4.93
N GLY A 19 14.39 18.63 -3.96
CA GLY A 19 13.55 18.17 -2.90
C GLY A 19 12.38 17.50 -3.59
N TRP A 20 12.24 16.21 -3.30
CA TRP A 20 11.05 15.43 -3.50
C TRP A 20 9.83 16.34 -3.38
N SER A 21 9.15 16.56 -4.49
CA SER A 21 7.95 17.37 -4.53
C SER A 21 7.02 16.89 -3.43
N ALA A 22 6.62 17.82 -2.58
CA ALA A 22 5.74 17.60 -1.45
C ALA A 22 4.58 16.67 -1.83
N GLU A 23 4.42 15.57 -1.09
CA GLU A 23 3.13 14.91 -0.97
C GLU A 23 2.11 16.00 -0.64
N ARG A 24 1.21 16.31 -1.58
CA ARG A 24 0.11 17.24 -1.31
C ARG A 24 -0.68 16.69 -0.13
N ALA A 25 -1.08 17.59 0.77
CA ALA A 25 -1.64 17.29 2.09
C ALA A 25 -2.62 16.12 2.09
N CYS A 26 -2.12 14.92 2.40
CA CYS A 26 -2.99 13.78 2.58
C CYS A 26 -3.74 13.96 3.89
N GLU A 27 -5.06 13.86 3.83
CA GLU A 27 -5.88 13.78 5.04
C GLU A 27 -5.66 12.42 5.69
N GLN A 28 -5.33 12.45 6.98
CA GLN A 28 -5.18 11.27 7.82
C GLN A 28 -6.38 11.21 8.76
N SER A 29 -7.08 10.09 8.75
CA SER A 29 -8.21 9.84 9.65
C SER A 29 -7.80 8.90 10.80
N GLU A 30 -8.80 8.40 11.55
CA GLU A 30 -8.63 7.60 12.77
C GLU A 30 -7.42 6.67 12.75
N SER A 31 -6.64 6.72 13.83
CA SER A 31 -5.41 5.96 13.97
C SER A 31 -5.49 4.94 15.10
N THR A 32 -4.88 3.78 14.89
CA THR A 32 -4.51 2.86 15.99
C THR A 32 -3.00 2.90 16.13
N VAL A 33 -2.51 3.31 17.30
CA VAL A 33 -1.08 3.42 17.59
C VAL A 33 -0.67 2.32 18.56
N THR A 34 0.39 1.59 18.22
CA THR A 34 0.98 0.54 19.05
C THR A 34 2.46 0.80 19.23
N SER A 35 2.93 0.90 20.48
CA SER A 35 4.34 1.10 20.80
C SER A 35 5.13 -0.20 20.80
N SER A 36 6.42 -0.13 20.45
CA SER A 36 7.36 -1.22 20.67
C SER A 36 7.51 -1.53 22.18
N PRO A 37 7.92 -2.74 22.58
CA PRO A 37 8.00 -3.15 24.00
C PRO A 37 8.80 -2.23 24.93
N LYS A 38 9.91 -1.65 24.46
CA LYS A 38 10.74 -0.68 25.19
C LYS A 38 10.36 0.77 24.87
N GLY A 39 9.37 0.98 24.01
CA GLY A 39 8.80 2.28 23.69
C GLY A 39 9.71 3.20 22.89
N ARG A 40 10.72 2.70 22.17
CA ARG A 40 11.52 3.53 21.26
C ARG A 40 10.75 3.85 19.99
N PHE A 41 10.00 2.89 19.47
CA PHE A 41 9.27 3.02 18.22
C PHE A 41 7.77 2.91 18.44
N ALA A 42 7.02 3.38 17.46
CA ALA A 42 5.58 3.18 17.40
C ALA A 42 5.16 2.93 15.96
N ALA A 43 4.18 2.04 15.81
CA ALA A 43 3.48 1.78 14.56
C ALA A 43 2.09 2.41 14.64
N SER A 44 1.64 3.03 13.55
CA SER A 44 0.34 3.68 13.47
C SER A 44 -0.40 3.20 12.22
N VAL A 45 -1.59 2.62 12.40
CA VAL A 45 -2.48 2.21 11.31
C VAL A 45 -3.51 3.30 11.08
N GLN A 46 -3.60 3.84 9.86
CA GLN A 46 -4.42 4.99 9.53
C GLN A 46 -5.08 4.84 8.18
N HIS A 47 -6.26 5.44 7.99
CA HIS A 47 -6.78 5.65 6.65
C HIS A 47 -6.32 7.01 6.11
N GLN A 48 -5.66 6.98 4.96
CA GLN A 48 -5.05 8.12 4.29
C GLN A 48 -5.75 8.38 2.96
N VAL A 49 -6.15 9.63 2.74
CA VAL A 49 -6.77 10.12 1.51
C VAL A 49 -5.91 11.24 0.94
N CYS A 50 -5.44 11.08 -0.29
CA CYS A 50 -4.55 12.03 -0.95
C CYS A 50 -5.18 12.53 -2.25
N GLU A 51 -5.03 13.82 -2.53
CA GLU A 51 -5.20 14.32 -3.88
C GLU A 51 -4.08 13.82 -4.79
N THR A 52 -4.44 13.46 -6.01
CA THR A 52 -3.51 13.05 -7.05
C THR A 52 -3.23 14.21 -7.99
N ASP A 53 -2.09 14.18 -8.68
CA ASP A 53 -1.67 15.28 -9.57
C ASP A 53 -2.66 15.57 -10.72
N GLY A 54 -3.55 14.62 -11.05
CA GLY A 54 -4.62 14.76 -12.03
C GLY A 54 -5.96 15.26 -11.49
N GLY A 55 -6.02 15.74 -10.23
CA GLY A 55 -7.27 16.18 -9.59
C GLY A 55 -8.20 15.03 -9.16
N GLY A 56 -7.72 13.78 -9.21
CA GLY A 56 -8.40 12.62 -8.65
C GLY A 56 -8.03 12.40 -7.18
N VAL A 57 -8.69 11.44 -6.52
CA VAL A 57 -8.43 11.08 -5.11
C VAL A 57 -7.91 9.65 -5.04
N ALA A 58 -6.86 9.43 -4.24
CA ALA A 58 -6.35 8.11 -3.90
C ALA A 58 -6.53 7.86 -2.39
N ALA A 59 -6.96 6.65 -2.02
CA ALA A 59 -7.16 6.28 -0.63
C ALA A 59 -6.55 4.92 -0.31
N ALA A 60 -5.99 4.79 0.88
CA ALA A 60 -5.39 3.55 1.37
C ALA A 60 -5.49 3.48 2.90
N VAL A 61 -5.49 2.26 3.45
CA VAL A 61 -5.15 2.07 4.86
C VAL A 61 -3.65 1.79 4.94
N THR A 62 -2.94 2.57 5.72
CA THR A 62 -1.48 2.62 5.76
C THR A 62 -0.98 2.33 7.16
N VAL A 63 0.17 1.65 7.23
CA VAL A 63 0.92 1.45 8.47
C VAL A 63 2.17 2.30 8.39
N PHE A 64 2.29 3.25 9.32
CA PHE A 64 3.48 4.08 9.52
C PHE A 64 4.31 3.51 10.66
N VAL A 65 5.64 3.62 10.56
CA VAL A 65 6.57 3.34 11.67
C VAL A 65 7.45 4.56 11.89
N GLY A 66 7.55 4.98 13.15
CA GLY A 66 8.34 6.13 13.56
C GLY A 66 8.86 6.00 14.98
N GLU A 67 9.61 7.01 15.43
CA GLU A 67 9.97 7.15 16.84
C GLU A 67 8.69 7.34 17.69
N ALA A 68 8.61 6.71 18.86
CA ALA A 68 7.42 6.75 19.71
C ALA A 68 7.04 8.16 20.19
N ALA A 69 8.02 9.07 20.27
CA ALA A 69 7.78 10.47 20.61
C ALA A 69 7.08 11.25 19.49
N ALA A 70 7.05 10.73 18.26
CA ALA A 70 6.42 11.36 17.11
C ALA A 70 5.93 10.31 16.09
N PRO A 71 4.95 9.46 16.45
CA PRO A 71 4.51 8.32 15.64
C PRO A 71 3.98 8.73 14.26
N LEU A 72 3.41 9.95 14.17
CA LEU A 72 2.84 10.50 12.92
C LEU A 72 3.90 11.12 12.00
N LYS A 73 5.15 11.28 12.46
CA LYS A 73 6.29 11.71 11.63
C LYS A 73 7.10 10.51 11.10
N GLY A 74 6.58 9.30 11.28
CA GLY A 74 7.16 8.09 10.75
C GLY A 74 7.06 8.00 9.23
N GLU A 75 7.55 6.90 8.68
CA GLU A 75 7.41 6.58 7.27
C GLU A 75 6.42 5.44 7.07
N ARG A 76 5.72 5.47 5.94
CA ARG A 76 4.83 4.39 5.54
C ARG A 76 5.65 3.13 5.23
N VAL A 77 5.32 2.04 5.90
CA VAL A 77 5.94 0.72 5.68
C VAL A 77 5.01 -0.26 4.97
N VAL A 78 3.69 -0.12 5.12
CA VAL A 78 2.70 -0.92 4.39
C VAL A 78 1.54 -0.04 3.96
N ALA A 79 1.01 -0.28 2.76
CA ALA A 79 -0.24 0.31 2.27
C ALA A 79 -1.12 -0.78 1.69
N VAL A 80 -2.39 -0.81 2.09
CA VAL A 80 -3.41 -1.67 1.49
C VAL A 80 -4.53 -0.82 0.91
N ALA A 81 -5.17 -1.29 -0.16
CA ALA A 81 -6.39 -0.67 -0.66
C ALA A 81 -7.44 -0.65 0.46
N VAL A 82 -8.26 0.41 0.50
CA VAL A 82 -9.27 0.58 1.55
C VAL A 82 -10.20 -0.64 1.57
N PRO A 83 -10.19 -1.43 2.67
CA PRO A 83 -11.04 -2.61 2.77
C PRO A 83 -12.51 -2.19 2.94
N ARG A 84 -13.43 -3.16 2.83
CA ARG A 84 -14.87 -2.88 2.87
C ARG A 84 -15.32 -2.45 4.27
N THR A 85 -14.68 -3.01 5.28
CA THR A 85 -15.04 -2.85 6.68
C THR A 85 -13.78 -2.63 7.51
N ARG A 86 -13.93 -2.04 8.70
CA ARG A 86 -12.79 -1.63 9.52
C ARG A 86 -12.06 -2.81 10.18
N ASP A 87 -12.77 -3.87 10.49
CA ASP A 87 -12.22 -5.13 11.01
C ASP A 87 -11.24 -5.81 10.04
N GLU A 88 -11.26 -5.46 8.77
CA GLU A 88 -10.29 -5.90 7.76
C GLU A 88 -9.03 -5.01 7.67
N TRP A 89 -8.90 -3.98 8.52
CA TRP A 89 -7.71 -3.13 8.53
C TRP A 89 -6.47 -3.92 8.96
N PRO A 90 -5.27 -3.53 8.48
CA PRO A 90 -4.03 -4.13 8.92
C PRO A 90 -3.87 -4.03 10.44
N LEU A 91 -3.27 -5.06 11.04
CA LEU A 91 -2.90 -5.05 12.45
C LEU A 91 -1.37 -4.96 12.56
N ALA A 92 -0.90 -3.97 13.32
CA ALA A 92 0.51 -3.79 13.63
C ALA A 92 0.83 -4.50 14.96
N VAL A 93 1.70 -5.51 14.91
CA VAL A 93 2.04 -6.35 16.07
C VAL A 93 3.55 -6.37 16.27
N TRP A 94 4.01 -5.78 17.37
CA TRP A 94 5.41 -5.84 17.76
C TRP A 94 5.75 -7.21 18.36
N ARG A 95 6.75 -7.89 17.79
CA ARG A 95 7.28 -9.16 18.32
C ARG A 95 8.44 -8.94 19.28
N ASP A 96 9.24 -7.94 19.00
CA ASP A 96 10.27 -7.42 19.87
C ASP A 96 10.45 -5.92 19.61
N GLU A 97 11.51 -5.33 20.15
CA GLU A 97 11.76 -3.89 20.01
C GLU A 97 11.93 -3.42 18.56
N THR A 98 12.47 -4.28 17.71
CA THR A 98 12.92 -3.99 16.36
C THR A 98 12.26 -4.90 15.32
N SER A 99 11.26 -5.68 15.71
CA SER A 99 10.53 -6.58 14.80
C SER A 99 9.05 -6.26 14.85
N LEU A 100 8.55 -5.71 13.75
CA LEU A 100 7.13 -5.43 13.54
C LEU A 100 6.56 -6.42 12.53
N GLU A 101 5.47 -7.08 12.89
CA GLU A 101 4.62 -7.79 11.95
C GLU A 101 3.41 -6.94 11.58
N VAL A 102 3.09 -6.90 10.29
CA VAL A 102 1.87 -6.29 9.77
C VAL A 102 0.99 -7.40 9.23
N TRP A 103 -0.12 -7.66 9.91
CA TRP A 103 -1.07 -8.70 9.57
C TRP A 103 -2.20 -8.13 8.72
N VAL A 104 -2.49 -8.76 7.59
CA VAL A 104 -3.57 -8.36 6.68
C VAL A 104 -4.45 -9.56 6.32
N PRO A 105 -5.74 -9.36 5.99
CA PRO A 105 -6.57 -10.43 5.44
C PRO A 105 -5.92 -11.14 4.25
N ASN A 106 -6.17 -12.44 4.07
CA ASN A 106 -5.56 -13.24 2.99
C ASN A 106 -5.70 -12.61 1.60
N LEU A 107 -6.85 -11.99 1.32
CA LEU A 107 -7.18 -11.38 0.03
C LEU A 107 -7.01 -9.84 0.03
N ALA A 108 -6.31 -9.27 1.01
CA ALA A 108 -6.02 -7.85 1.03
C ALA A 108 -5.19 -7.44 -0.19
N LYS A 109 -5.63 -6.39 -0.88
CA LYS A 109 -4.88 -5.78 -1.98
C LYS A 109 -3.77 -4.90 -1.43
N VAL A 110 -2.57 -5.44 -1.33
CA VAL A 110 -1.37 -4.71 -0.89
C VAL A 110 -0.88 -3.82 -2.04
N LEU A 111 -0.75 -2.53 -1.77
CA LEU A 111 -0.31 -1.51 -2.72
C LEU A 111 1.19 -1.24 -2.62
N ASP A 112 1.72 -1.28 -1.40
CA ASP A 112 3.13 -1.01 -1.09
C ASP A 112 3.51 -1.76 0.20
N ALA A 113 4.71 -2.30 0.26
CA ALA A 113 5.23 -2.99 1.43
C ALA A 113 6.76 -2.93 1.47
N ARG A 114 7.29 -2.34 2.54
CA ARG A 114 8.71 -2.28 2.86
C ARG A 114 9.06 -3.37 3.86
N THR A 115 10.27 -3.89 3.75
CA THR A 115 10.77 -4.95 4.64
C THR A 115 11.50 -4.40 5.87
N ALA A 116 11.76 -3.09 5.92
CA ALA A 116 12.40 -2.44 7.05
C ALA A 116 12.15 -0.91 7.06
N TRP A 117 12.29 -0.32 8.25
CA TRP A 117 12.46 1.12 8.46
C TRP A 117 13.54 1.32 9.53
N ARG A 118 14.66 1.94 9.16
CA ARG A 118 15.87 2.02 10.01
C ARG A 118 16.25 0.65 10.56
N ASP A 119 16.27 0.50 11.88
CA ASP A 119 16.57 -0.70 12.64
C ASP A 119 15.34 -1.58 12.92
N VAL A 120 14.14 -1.18 12.48
CA VAL A 120 12.92 -2.00 12.58
C VAL A 120 12.78 -2.88 11.34
N LYS A 121 12.82 -4.20 11.52
CA LYS A 121 12.40 -5.20 10.53
C LYS A 121 10.88 -5.24 10.44
N VAL A 122 10.34 -5.15 9.22
CA VAL A 122 8.91 -5.20 8.95
C VAL A 122 8.59 -6.47 8.17
N THR A 123 7.68 -7.28 8.71
CA THR A 123 7.24 -8.53 8.08
C THR A 123 5.75 -8.47 7.80
N LEU A 124 5.38 -8.52 6.52
CA LEU A 124 3.98 -8.67 6.11
C LEU A 124 3.53 -10.13 6.32
N LYS A 125 2.38 -10.32 6.96
CA LYS A 125 1.76 -11.61 7.26
C LYS A 125 0.32 -11.63 6.77
N TYR A 126 -0.15 -12.79 6.33
CA TYR A 126 -1.53 -12.98 5.85
C TYR A 126 -2.33 -13.85 6.82
N CYS A 127 -3.50 -13.36 7.23
CA CYS A 127 -4.41 -14.06 8.12
C CYS A 127 -5.12 -15.18 7.36
N GLY A 128 -5.06 -16.41 7.87
CA GLY A 128 -5.47 -17.60 7.11
C GLY A 128 -4.70 -17.75 5.79
N ASP A 129 -3.36 -17.67 5.85
CA ASP A 129 -2.46 -17.69 4.69
C ASP A 129 -2.78 -18.83 3.70
N ASP A 130 -3.38 -18.47 2.57
CA ASP A 130 -3.67 -19.35 1.44
C ASP A 130 -3.12 -18.70 0.15
N PRO A 131 -1.84 -18.96 -0.19
CA PRO A 131 -1.23 -18.42 -1.40
C PRO A 131 -1.91 -18.90 -2.67
N ALA A 132 -2.44 -20.13 -2.69
CA ALA A 132 -3.13 -20.67 -3.85
C ALA A 132 -4.46 -19.92 -4.11
N LEU A 133 -5.18 -19.53 -3.06
CA LEU A 133 -6.36 -18.68 -3.19
C LEU A 133 -6.00 -17.28 -3.70
N ARG A 134 -4.91 -16.68 -3.20
CA ARG A 134 -4.43 -15.39 -3.73
C ARG A 134 -4.10 -15.47 -5.22
N GLU A 135 -3.42 -16.52 -5.65
CA GLU A 135 -3.09 -16.75 -7.06
C GLU A 135 -4.34 -16.94 -7.93
N ARG A 136 -5.31 -17.73 -7.47
CA ARG A 136 -6.60 -17.91 -8.18
C ARG A 136 -7.35 -16.59 -8.35
N VAL A 137 -7.42 -15.77 -7.31
CA VAL A 137 -8.09 -14.46 -7.37
C VAL A 137 -7.34 -13.52 -8.32
N ALA A 138 -6.01 -13.46 -8.25
CA ALA A 138 -5.20 -12.66 -9.17
C ALA A 138 -5.39 -13.08 -10.64
N GLY A 139 -5.41 -14.39 -10.90
CA GLY A 139 -5.70 -14.94 -12.23
C GLY A 139 -7.10 -14.54 -12.72
N HIS A 140 -8.10 -14.63 -11.86
CA HIS A 140 -9.47 -14.23 -12.19
C HIS A 140 -9.60 -12.72 -12.48
N GLU A 141 -8.87 -11.85 -11.78
CA GLU A 141 -8.86 -10.41 -12.06
C GLU A 141 -8.34 -10.10 -13.48
N GLU A 142 -7.31 -10.82 -13.91
CA GLU A 142 -6.75 -10.73 -15.25
C GLU A 142 -7.72 -11.29 -16.32
N GLU A 143 -8.40 -12.40 -16.04
CA GLU A 143 -9.45 -12.94 -16.92
C GLU A 143 -10.63 -11.96 -17.06
N LEU A 144 -11.06 -11.34 -15.95
CA LEU A 144 -12.11 -10.31 -15.98
C LEU A 144 -11.69 -9.09 -16.80
N ARG A 145 -10.42 -8.66 -16.70
CA ARG A 145 -9.89 -7.56 -17.52
C ARG A 145 -9.99 -7.90 -19.01
N ARG A 146 -9.49 -9.08 -19.42
CA ARG A 146 -9.57 -9.55 -20.81
C ARG A 146 -11.00 -9.68 -21.30
N TRP A 147 -11.90 -10.19 -20.45
CA TRP A 147 -13.32 -10.28 -20.76
C TRP A 147 -13.96 -8.91 -20.96
N ARG A 148 -13.66 -7.90 -20.13
CA ARG A 148 -14.15 -6.52 -20.31
C ARG A 148 -13.72 -5.94 -21.65
N GLU A 149 -12.46 -6.12 -22.03
CA GLU A 149 -11.93 -5.68 -23.32
C GLU A 149 -12.61 -6.40 -24.50
N ALA A 150 -12.82 -7.71 -24.38
CA ALA A 150 -13.54 -8.49 -25.38
C ALA A 150 -15.00 -8.07 -25.51
N MET A 151 -15.66 -7.77 -24.38
CA MET A 151 -17.02 -7.25 -24.34
C MET A 151 -17.15 -5.89 -25.02
N THR A 152 -16.20 -4.97 -24.81
CA THR A 152 -16.17 -3.68 -25.50
C THR A 152 -16.08 -3.87 -27.01
N ARG A 153 -15.12 -4.68 -27.48
CA ARG A 153 -14.97 -4.98 -28.92
C ARG A 153 -16.21 -5.63 -29.52
N TRP A 154 -16.81 -6.59 -28.81
CA TRP A 154 -18.03 -7.24 -29.26
C TRP A 154 -19.21 -6.26 -29.32
N ALA A 155 -19.35 -5.37 -28.33
CA ALA A 155 -20.42 -4.37 -28.32
C ALA A 155 -20.28 -3.36 -29.48
N GLU A 156 -19.05 -2.94 -29.78
CA GLU A 156 -18.76 -2.09 -30.95
C GLU A 156 -19.10 -2.80 -32.27
N ALA A 157 -18.63 -4.04 -32.44
CA ALA A 157 -18.92 -4.84 -33.63
C ALA A 157 -20.42 -5.08 -33.82
N ARG A 158 -21.15 -5.43 -32.75
CA ARG A 158 -22.59 -5.66 -32.81
C ARG A 158 -23.39 -4.41 -33.19
N ARG A 159 -22.89 -3.22 -32.84
CA ARG A 159 -23.54 -1.95 -33.22
C ARG A 159 -23.39 -1.66 -34.72
N THR A 160 -22.27 -2.03 -35.32
CA THR A 160 -21.98 -1.79 -36.74
C THR A 160 -22.48 -2.90 -37.65
N ASP A 161 -22.37 -4.14 -37.21
CA ASP A 161 -22.78 -5.36 -37.93
C ASP A 161 -23.31 -6.40 -36.92
N PRO A 162 -24.63 -6.39 -36.67
CA PRO A 162 -25.25 -7.32 -35.71
C PRO A 162 -25.11 -8.80 -36.08
N GLU A 163 -25.03 -9.13 -37.38
CA GLU A 163 -24.98 -10.51 -37.87
C GLU A 163 -23.54 -11.05 -37.87
N GLY A 164 -22.55 -10.20 -38.16
CA GLY A 164 -21.12 -10.56 -38.17
C GLY A 164 -20.41 -10.50 -36.81
N ALA A 165 -21.01 -9.91 -35.77
CA ALA A 165 -20.35 -9.72 -34.46
C ALA A 165 -20.07 -11.02 -33.67
N GLY A 166 -20.68 -12.13 -34.04
CA GLY A 166 -20.51 -13.42 -33.37
C GLY A 166 -21.09 -13.47 -31.94
N PRO A 167 -20.81 -14.54 -31.18
CA PRO A 167 -21.38 -14.73 -29.85
C PRO A 167 -20.80 -13.76 -28.84
N ARG A 168 -21.62 -13.39 -27.85
CA ARG A 168 -21.19 -12.56 -26.72
C ARG A 168 -20.10 -13.30 -25.92
N PRO A 169 -18.97 -12.65 -25.59
CA PRO A 169 -17.93 -13.25 -24.74
C PRO A 169 -18.49 -13.75 -23.40
N ARG A 170 -18.20 -15.01 -23.05
CA ARG A 170 -18.61 -15.60 -21.77
C ARG A 170 -17.83 -14.94 -20.63
N ARG A 171 -18.56 -14.53 -19.58
CA ARG A 171 -17.96 -14.00 -18.35
C ARG A 171 -17.26 -15.15 -17.59
N PRO A 172 -16.03 -14.95 -17.11
CA PRO A 172 -15.35 -15.89 -16.21
C PRO A 172 -16.17 -16.15 -14.93
N ASP A 173 -16.13 -17.37 -14.42
CA ASP A 173 -16.81 -17.74 -13.18
C ASP A 173 -16.09 -17.12 -11.97
N ASP A 174 -16.84 -16.56 -11.01
CA ASP A 174 -16.27 -15.89 -9.84
C ASP A 174 -15.58 -16.90 -8.89
N PRO A 175 -14.35 -16.64 -8.40
CA PRO A 175 -13.71 -17.46 -7.39
C PRO A 175 -14.40 -17.27 -6.02
N PRO A 176 -14.18 -18.17 -5.04
CA PRO A 176 -14.60 -17.94 -3.67
C PRO A 176 -14.01 -16.64 -3.11
N LYS A 177 -14.85 -15.72 -2.61
CA LYS A 177 -14.44 -14.38 -2.13
C LYS A 177 -14.59 -14.20 -0.61
N THR A 178 -14.28 -15.21 0.19
CA THR A 178 -14.33 -15.04 1.65
C THR A 178 -13.00 -14.49 2.14
N SER A 179 -12.81 -13.17 1.99
CA SER A 179 -11.92 -12.44 2.90
C SER A 179 -12.53 -12.52 4.29
N ARG A 180 -11.69 -12.77 5.30
CA ARG A 180 -12.09 -12.69 6.70
C ARG A 180 -11.14 -11.75 7.45
N PRO A 181 -11.62 -11.06 8.49
CA PRO A 181 -10.75 -10.34 9.41
C PRO A 181 -9.65 -11.23 9.99
N CYS A 182 -8.56 -10.59 10.38
CA CYS A 182 -7.53 -11.19 11.21
C CYS A 182 -8.08 -11.49 12.60
N THR A 183 -7.74 -12.65 13.15
CA THR A 183 -8.16 -13.08 14.49
C THR A 183 -6.96 -13.20 15.43
N GLU A 184 -7.22 -13.21 16.74
CA GLU A 184 -6.16 -13.47 17.74
C GLU A 184 -5.44 -14.80 17.49
N ALA A 185 -6.15 -15.81 17.00
CA ALA A 185 -5.58 -17.11 16.68
C ALA A 185 -4.54 -17.03 15.54
N ASP A 186 -4.79 -16.21 14.52
CA ASP A 186 -3.82 -15.97 13.44
C ASP A 186 -2.53 -15.36 13.99
N ILE A 187 -2.68 -14.38 14.88
CA ILE A 187 -1.57 -13.60 15.45
C ILE A 187 -0.78 -14.42 16.46
N ALA A 188 -1.44 -15.27 17.25
CA ALA A 188 -0.79 -16.09 18.27
C ALA A 188 -0.05 -17.31 17.68
N GLY A 189 -0.53 -17.87 16.56
CA GLY A 189 0.01 -19.09 15.95
C GLY A 189 1.20 -18.88 14.99
N GLY A 190 1.64 -17.64 14.77
CA GLY A 190 2.78 -17.32 13.92
C GLY A 190 4.13 -17.60 14.61
N THR A 191 4.49 -18.88 14.78
CA THR A 191 5.86 -19.32 15.13
C THR A 191 6.69 -19.55 13.88
#